data_AF-A0A0C2VXE7-F1
#
_entry.id   AF-A0A0C2VXE7-F1
#
_cell.length_a   1.000
_cell.length_b   1.000
_cell.length_c   1.000
_cell.angle_alpha   90.00
_cell.angle_beta   90.00
_cell.angle_gamma   90.00
#
_symmetry.space_group_name_H-M   'P 1'
#
loop_
_entity.id
_entity.type
_entity.pdbx_description
1 polymer ?
#
loop_
_entity_poly.entity_id
_entity_poly.type
_entity_poly.pdbx_seq_one_letter_code
_entity_poly.pdbx_strand_id
1 'polypeptide(L)'
;MRMNWAASIFLSVFIVTGAITSIVWIRDYMEDRAPEQKSFLVDEQSGAYEQLLEELNQNKVEAIFDAQNKVVQIETPIGSIGSGFLYNRKGDFITNAHVVANANEVTVVTAQANRHTGKIIGISESEDIAVVRVEELAGKEPLKMAEEAPDLDAPVLALGSPLGFQNTVMMGKINGVDQTFTIDPFVYDNVDRITAPISPGNSGGPLLHGESLNVIGITSAEEPQEGLGYSIPILDIVDQVEEWIEKPLETLPSFPQYAKQPEDLYVPSAEEEALYLVEYFYNSLQFGDYVTAYSMMGSEYKKENHYEAFRGLFHDTAALSLEATETLVVKEKVEVKAVVETEEITEGKPVNQTYTYRILIGQEDGQLKIKDFIRN
;
A
#
# COMPACT_ATOMS: atom_id res chain seq x y z
N MET A 1 0.59 -54.85 37.35
CA MET A 1 1.11 -53.60 36.74
C MET A 1 1.02 -53.72 35.23
N ARG A 2 -0.14 -53.41 34.63
CA ARG A 2 -0.37 -53.42 33.16
C ARG A 2 -1.81 -52.97 32.87
N MET A 3 -2.07 -51.66 32.76
CA MET A 3 -3.29 -51.14 32.10
C MET A 3 -3.30 -49.63 31.77
N ASN A 4 -2.16 -48.99 31.42
CA ASN A 4 -2.15 -47.54 31.09
C ASN A 4 -1.77 -47.22 29.63
N TRP A 5 -1.33 -48.20 28.85
CA TRP A 5 -0.91 -47.98 27.45
C TRP A 5 -2.12 -47.90 26.50
N ALA A 6 -3.16 -48.70 26.73
CA ALA A 6 -4.38 -48.67 25.92
C ALA A 6 -5.08 -47.31 26.00
N ALA A 7 -5.18 -46.71 27.19
CA ALA A 7 -5.77 -45.38 27.37
C ALA A 7 -5.00 -44.29 26.62
N SER A 8 -3.66 -44.40 26.56
CA SER A 8 -2.82 -43.45 25.83
C SER A 8 -3.00 -43.59 24.31
N ILE A 9 -3.13 -44.82 23.80
CA ILE A 9 -3.42 -45.05 22.37
C ILE A 9 -4.79 -44.49 22.01
N PHE A 10 -5.81 -44.72 22.83
CA PHE A 10 -7.16 -44.17 22.59
C PHE A 10 -7.15 -42.64 22.59
N LEU A 11 -6.43 -42.00 23.50
CA LEU A 11 -6.33 -40.55 23.55
C LEU A 11 -5.61 -39.99 22.32
N SER A 12 -4.51 -40.60 21.89
CA SER A 12 -3.79 -40.18 20.69
C SER A 12 -4.64 -40.34 19.42
N VAL A 13 -5.36 -41.47 19.29
CA VAL A 13 -6.27 -41.68 18.16
C VAL A 13 -7.38 -40.64 18.17
N PHE A 14 -7.94 -40.32 19.34
CA PHE A 14 -9.00 -39.30 19.47
C PHE A 14 -8.52 -37.91 19.06
N ILE A 15 -7.31 -37.51 19.47
CA ILE A 15 -6.71 -36.21 19.09
C ILE A 15 -6.46 -36.15 17.59
N VAL A 16 -5.90 -37.21 16.99
CA VAL A 16 -5.62 -37.26 15.54
C VAL A 16 -6.93 -37.24 14.76
N THR A 17 -7.95 -37.99 15.17
CA THR A 17 -9.26 -37.96 14.51
C THR A 17 -9.92 -36.60 14.63
N GLY A 18 -9.83 -35.95 15.80
CA GLY A 18 -10.37 -34.62 16.04
C GLY A 18 -9.70 -33.55 15.16
N ALA A 19 -8.37 -33.62 15.03
CA ALA A 19 -7.59 -32.74 14.16
C ALA A 19 -7.95 -32.93 12.67
N ILE A 20 -8.10 -34.18 12.21
CA ILE A 20 -8.50 -34.46 10.83
C ILE A 20 -9.93 -33.95 10.57
N THR A 21 -10.87 -34.19 11.49
CA THR A 21 -12.25 -33.71 11.32
C THR A 21 -12.36 -32.18 11.35
N SER A 22 -11.52 -31.50 12.13
CA SER A 22 -11.50 -30.03 12.17
C SER A 22 -10.87 -29.44 10.91
N ILE A 23 -9.82 -30.06 10.36
CA ILE A 23 -9.24 -29.65 9.07
C ILE A 23 -10.25 -29.82 7.94
N VAL A 24 -10.95 -30.96 7.87
CA VAL A 24 -11.98 -31.19 6.85
C VAL A 24 -13.15 -30.22 7.03
N TRP A 25 -13.59 -29.97 8.27
CA TRP A 25 -14.67 -29.02 8.54
C TRP A 25 -14.28 -27.58 8.22
N ILE A 26 -13.05 -27.15 8.51
CA ILE A 26 -12.52 -25.83 8.15
C ILE A 26 -12.44 -25.72 6.63
N ARG A 27 -11.92 -26.73 5.94
CA ARG A 27 -11.85 -26.76 4.47
C ARG A 27 -13.24 -26.60 3.87
N ASP A 28 -14.20 -27.44 4.26
CA ASP A 28 -15.55 -27.40 3.73
C ASP A 28 -16.27 -26.08 4.11
N TYR A 29 -15.99 -25.51 5.29
CA TYR A 29 -16.51 -24.20 5.72
C TYR A 29 -15.92 -23.03 4.92
N MET A 30 -14.67 -23.13 4.48
CA MET A 30 -14.03 -22.15 3.60
C MET A 30 -14.44 -22.34 2.14
N GLU A 31 -14.65 -23.57 1.68
CA GLU A 31 -15.07 -23.90 0.31
C GLU A 31 -16.51 -23.39 0.04
N ASP A 32 -17.40 -23.42 1.04
CA ASP A 32 -18.77 -22.88 0.95
C ASP A 32 -18.85 -21.33 1.05
N ARG A 33 -17.73 -20.65 1.37
CA ARG A 33 -17.66 -19.18 1.54
C ARG A 33 -16.60 -18.49 0.71
N ALA A 34 -15.77 -19.24 -0.02
CA ALA A 34 -14.94 -18.66 -1.06
C ALA A 34 -15.86 -18.04 -2.11
N PRO A 35 -15.71 -16.76 -2.46
CA PRO A 35 -16.39 -16.24 -3.64
C PRO A 35 -16.01 -17.14 -4.82
N GLU A 36 -16.99 -17.67 -5.54
CA GLU A 36 -16.77 -18.29 -6.86
C GLU A 36 -16.27 -17.19 -7.82
N GLN A 37 -15.01 -16.81 -7.70
CA GLN A 37 -14.35 -16.00 -8.69
C GLN A 37 -13.85 -16.95 -9.76
N LYS A 38 -14.68 -17.17 -10.78
CA LYS A 38 -14.23 -17.84 -12.00
C LYS A 38 -13.06 -17.05 -12.55
N SER A 39 -11.88 -17.66 -12.53
CA SER A 39 -10.73 -17.21 -13.31
C SER A 39 -11.17 -17.04 -14.77
N PHE A 40 -11.17 -15.80 -15.23
CA PHE A 40 -11.49 -15.41 -16.60
C PHE A 40 -10.21 -15.33 -17.46
N LEU A 41 -9.06 -15.79 -16.96
CA LEU A 41 -7.75 -15.56 -17.57
C LEU A 41 -7.25 -16.74 -18.41
N VAL A 42 -8.17 -17.57 -18.89
CA VAL A 42 -7.88 -18.47 -20.02
C VAL A 42 -8.73 -18.00 -21.20
N ASP A 43 -8.06 -17.23 -22.05
CA ASP A 43 -8.45 -16.70 -23.37
C ASP A 43 -8.88 -15.21 -23.41
N GLU A 44 -8.15 -14.44 -24.24
CA GLU A 44 -8.26 -13.01 -24.62
C GLU A 44 -7.59 -11.86 -23.81
N GLN A 45 -6.96 -12.06 -22.63
CA GLN A 45 -6.32 -10.94 -21.89
C GLN A 45 -4.78 -10.90 -21.86
N SER A 46 -4.10 -11.81 -22.56
CA SER A 46 -2.63 -11.73 -22.73
C SER A 46 -2.17 -10.47 -23.49
N GLY A 47 -3.06 -9.79 -24.23
CA GLY A 47 -2.74 -8.57 -24.95
C GLY A 47 -2.59 -7.32 -24.09
N ALA A 48 -3.35 -7.21 -23.00
CA ALA A 48 -3.39 -5.98 -22.18
C ALA A 48 -2.20 -5.85 -21.23
N TYR A 49 -1.68 -6.97 -20.73
CA TYR A 49 -0.52 -7.02 -19.83
C TYR A 49 0.80 -6.90 -20.60
N GLU A 50 0.94 -7.60 -21.74
CA GLU A 50 2.03 -7.35 -22.68
C GLU A 50 1.99 -5.89 -23.18
N GLN A 51 0.80 -5.30 -23.42
CA GLN A 51 0.70 -3.86 -23.73
C GLN A 51 1.09 -2.96 -22.56
N LEU A 52 0.68 -3.24 -21.32
CA LEU A 52 1.06 -2.43 -20.16
C LEU A 52 2.58 -2.46 -19.95
N LEU A 53 3.22 -3.63 -20.08
CA LEU A 53 4.67 -3.81 -19.94
C LEU A 53 5.48 -3.30 -21.16
N GLU A 54 4.96 -3.42 -22.38
CA GLU A 54 5.58 -2.86 -23.60
C GLU A 54 5.38 -1.33 -23.68
N GLU A 55 4.29 -0.80 -23.11
CA GLU A 55 4.06 0.64 -22.91
C GLU A 55 4.86 1.23 -21.74
N LEU A 56 5.32 0.41 -20.79
CA LEU A 56 6.32 0.77 -19.78
C LEU A 56 7.72 0.83 -20.42
N ASN A 57 7.84 1.65 -21.47
CA ASN A 57 9.11 2.18 -21.98
C ASN A 57 9.93 2.75 -20.81
N GLN A 58 11.27 2.73 -20.89
CA GLN A 58 12.20 3.39 -19.96
C GLN A 58 11.72 4.80 -19.51
N ASN A 59 11.02 5.52 -20.39
CA ASN A 59 10.40 6.82 -20.11
C ASN A 59 9.32 6.80 -19.01
N LYS A 60 8.51 5.74 -18.86
CA LYS A 60 7.47 5.65 -17.81
C LYS A 60 8.06 5.31 -16.44
N VAL A 61 9.11 4.49 -16.35
CA VAL A 61 9.84 4.25 -15.08
C VAL A 61 10.48 5.54 -14.59
N GLU A 62 11.11 6.31 -15.49
CA GLU A 62 11.63 7.63 -15.17
C GLU A 62 10.51 8.59 -14.76
N ALA A 63 9.33 8.52 -15.38
CA ALA A 63 8.19 9.34 -15.02
C ALA A 63 7.57 8.96 -13.65
N ILE A 64 7.53 7.68 -13.28
CA ILE A 64 7.11 7.24 -11.94
C ILE A 64 8.13 7.72 -10.90
N PHE A 65 9.42 7.62 -11.19
CA PHE A 65 10.47 8.14 -10.32
C PHE A 65 10.39 9.67 -10.17
N ASP A 66 10.10 10.39 -11.26
CA ASP A 66 9.84 11.82 -11.23
C ASP A 66 8.57 12.17 -10.42
N ALA A 67 7.52 11.35 -10.52
CA ALA A 67 6.32 11.49 -9.71
C ALA A 67 6.60 11.28 -8.21
N GLN A 68 7.35 10.23 -7.85
CA GLN A 68 7.82 9.97 -6.48
C GLN A 68 8.57 11.16 -5.89
N ASN A 69 9.42 11.84 -6.67
CA ASN A 69 10.16 13.03 -6.22
C ASN A 69 9.28 14.26 -5.90
N LYS A 70 8.00 14.23 -6.29
CA LYS A 70 7.00 15.28 -6.04
C LYS A 70 6.07 14.92 -4.88
N VAL A 71 6.19 13.71 -4.34
CA VAL A 71 5.52 13.25 -3.13
C VAL A 71 6.43 13.48 -1.93
N VAL A 72 5.83 13.84 -0.81
CA VAL A 72 6.53 14.17 0.43
C VAL A 72 5.87 13.45 1.59
N GLN A 73 6.66 13.14 2.61
CA GLN A 73 6.14 12.76 3.91
C GLN A 73 5.81 14.02 4.70
N ILE A 74 4.69 14.00 5.41
CA ILE A 74 4.27 15.07 6.31
C ILE A 74 4.28 14.54 7.73
N GLU A 75 4.97 15.27 8.61
CA GLU A 75 5.08 14.96 10.04
C GLU A 75 4.53 16.13 10.87
N THR A 76 3.66 15.86 11.83
CA THR A 76 3.20 16.89 12.77
C THR A 76 4.01 16.89 14.08
N PRO A 77 4.00 17.97 14.88
CA PRO A 77 4.69 17.99 16.18
C PRO A 77 4.18 16.95 17.19
N ILE A 78 2.93 16.50 17.02
CA ILE A 78 2.32 15.43 17.82
C ILE A 78 2.59 14.03 17.23
N GLY A 79 3.40 13.97 16.15
CA GLY A 79 3.92 12.79 15.48
C GLY A 79 2.91 11.99 14.65
N SER A 80 1.87 12.65 14.15
CA SER A 80 1.12 12.14 13.01
C SER A 80 2.03 12.10 11.78
N ILE A 81 1.94 11.01 11.00
CA ILE A 81 2.69 10.81 9.75
C ILE A 81 1.69 10.53 8.63
N GLY A 82 1.84 11.27 7.54
CA GLY A 82 1.10 11.06 6.31
C GLY A 82 1.95 11.43 5.10
N SER A 83 1.27 11.58 3.97
CA SER A 83 1.85 11.97 2.71
C SER A 83 1.22 13.27 2.19
N GLY A 84 1.89 13.89 1.24
CA GLY A 84 1.37 14.99 0.45
C GLY A 84 2.05 15.05 -0.91
N PHE A 85 1.52 15.85 -1.82
CA PHE A 85 2.13 16.02 -3.13
C PHE A 85 2.07 17.46 -3.64
N LEU A 86 3.09 17.83 -4.41
CA LEU A 86 3.24 19.18 -4.95
C LEU A 86 2.15 19.46 -5.99
N TYR A 87 1.27 20.40 -5.67
CA TYR A 87 0.13 20.79 -6.50
C TYR A 87 0.49 21.87 -7.51
N ASN A 88 1.33 22.84 -7.13
CA ASN A 88 1.68 23.96 -7.99
C ASN A 88 3.15 24.40 -7.83
N ARG A 89 3.58 25.35 -8.67
CA ARG A 89 4.93 25.93 -8.61
C ARG A 89 5.12 26.96 -7.49
N LYS A 90 4.11 27.24 -6.67
CA LYS A 90 4.21 28.14 -5.50
C LYS A 90 4.72 27.42 -4.24
N GLY A 91 4.91 26.09 -4.32
CA GLY A 91 5.28 25.27 -3.18
C GLY A 91 4.08 24.84 -2.33
N ASP A 92 2.89 24.75 -2.93
CA ASP A 92 1.68 24.28 -2.26
C ASP A 92 1.52 22.77 -2.43
N PHE A 93 1.31 22.07 -1.31
CA PHE A 93 1.11 20.64 -1.23
C PHE A 93 -0.31 20.32 -0.78
N ILE A 94 -0.96 19.38 -1.44
CA ILE A 94 -2.22 18.80 -0.98
C ILE A 94 -1.91 17.62 -0.06
N THR A 95 -2.71 17.46 1.00
CA THR A 95 -2.72 16.34 1.93
C THR A 95 -4.11 16.16 2.55
N ASN A 96 -4.31 15.19 3.42
CA ASN A 96 -5.55 15.05 4.17
C ASN A 96 -5.62 15.97 5.39
N ALA A 97 -6.84 16.35 5.79
CA ALA A 97 -7.06 17.15 6.98
C ALA A 97 -6.66 16.40 8.25
N HIS A 98 -7.00 15.11 8.36
CA HIS A 98 -6.66 14.32 9.54
C HIS A 98 -5.15 14.15 9.75
N VAL A 99 -4.34 14.22 8.68
CA VAL A 99 -2.87 14.14 8.78
C VAL A 99 -2.31 15.34 9.53
N VAL A 100 -2.85 16.55 9.27
CA VAL A 100 -2.32 17.82 9.78
C VAL A 100 -3.22 18.50 10.83
N ALA A 101 -4.30 17.84 11.24
CA ALA A 101 -5.29 18.38 12.16
C ALA A 101 -4.66 18.86 13.48
N ASN A 102 -5.14 20.01 13.97
CA ASN A 102 -4.67 20.69 15.19
C ASN A 102 -3.18 21.08 15.21
N ALA A 103 -2.44 20.88 14.12
CA ALA A 103 -1.13 21.47 13.93
C ALA A 103 -1.27 22.90 13.37
N ASN A 104 -0.34 23.79 13.71
CA ASN A 104 -0.21 25.10 13.06
C ASN A 104 0.82 25.05 11.93
N GLU A 105 1.85 24.21 12.11
CA GLU A 105 2.95 23.97 11.19
C GLU A 105 3.28 22.49 11.22
N VAL A 106 3.83 22.01 10.11
CA VAL A 106 4.25 20.61 9.92
C VAL A 106 5.68 20.56 9.41
N THR A 107 6.35 19.42 9.58
CA THR A 107 7.60 19.14 8.88
C THR A 107 7.29 18.39 7.60
N VAL A 108 7.76 18.93 6.48
CA VAL A 108 7.69 18.29 5.16
C VAL A 108 9.03 17.66 4.85
N VAL A 109 9.05 16.35 4.62
CA VAL A 109 10.25 15.59 4.28
C VAL A 109 10.18 15.15 2.83
N THR A 110 11.10 15.66 2.02
CA THR A 110 11.19 15.34 0.59
C THR A 110 11.76 13.94 0.35
N ALA A 111 11.60 13.42 -0.86
CA ALA A 111 12.19 12.16 -1.30
C ALA A 111 13.72 12.06 -1.10
N GLN A 112 14.43 13.19 -1.04
CA GLN A 112 15.87 13.25 -0.75
C GLN A 112 16.17 13.42 0.76
N ALA A 113 15.20 13.15 1.63
CA ALA A 113 15.26 13.32 3.08
C ALA A 113 15.53 14.75 3.58
N ASN A 114 15.42 15.77 2.71
CA ASN A 114 15.48 17.16 3.15
C ASN A 114 14.21 17.53 3.90
N ARG A 115 14.37 18.22 5.04
CA ARG A 115 13.29 18.62 5.94
C ARG A 115 13.02 20.11 5.80
N HIS A 116 11.76 20.47 5.61
CA HIS A 116 11.29 21.85 5.45
C HIS A 116 10.13 22.12 6.39
N THR A 117 9.97 23.38 6.83
CA THR A 117 8.79 23.80 7.57
C THR A 117 7.66 24.11 6.60
N GLY A 118 6.50 23.49 6.82
CA GLY A 118 5.27 23.74 6.06
C GLY A 118 4.22 24.45 6.90
N LYS A 119 3.59 25.47 6.32
CA LYS A 119 2.47 26.20 6.93
C LYS A 119 1.15 25.69 6.36
N ILE A 120 0.19 25.35 7.21
CA ILE A 120 -1.16 25.00 6.76
C ILE A 120 -1.87 26.31 6.35
N ILE A 121 -2.32 26.40 5.10
CA ILE A 121 -2.97 27.59 4.53
C ILE A 121 -4.47 27.38 4.29
N GLY A 122 -4.93 26.13 4.36
CA GLY A 122 -6.31 25.72 4.14
C GLY A 122 -6.55 24.33 4.70
N ILE A 123 -7.73 24.09 5.26
CA ILE A 123 -8.12 22.79 5.82
C ILE A 123 -9.65 22.67 5.87
N SER A 124 -10.16 21.51 5.47
CA SER A 124 -11.58 21.13 5.52
C SER A 124 -11.70 19.75 6.13
N GLU A 125 -12.39 19.65 7.27
CA GLU A 125 -12.68 18.36 7.89
C GLU A 125 -13.68 17.55 7.07
N SER A 126 -14.73 18.18 6.53
CA SER A 126 -15.80 17.46 5.84
C SER A 126 -15.31 16.77 4.58
N GLU A 127 -14.37 17.41 3.88
CA GLU A 127 -13.76 16.89 2.65
C GLU A 127 -12.46 16.12 2.95
N ASP A 128 -12.03 16.05 4.22
CA ASP A 128 -10.75 15.51 4.67
C ASP A 128 -9.54 15.96 3.84
N ILE A 129 -9.47 17.24 3.45
CA ILE A 129 -8.35 17.81 2.68
C ILE A 129 -7.75 19.04 3.35
N ALA A 130 -6.44 19.23 3.13
CA ALA A 130 -5.68 20.37 3.59
C ALA A 130 -4.62 20.79 2.58
N VAL A 131 -4.21 22.06 2.65
CA VAL A 131 -3.11 22.60 1.84
C VAL A 131 -2.00 23.11 2.74
N VAL A 132 -0.79 22.62 2.48
CA VAL A 132 0.45 22.98 3.17
C VAL A 132 1.36 23.75 2.21
N ARG A 133 1.72 24.98 2.56
CA ARG A 133 2.66 25.81 1.80
C ARG A 133 4.08 25.68 2.35
N VAL A 134 5.02 25.41 1.45
CA VAL A 134 6.46 25.35 1.71
C VAL A 134 7.18 26.26 0.72
N GLU A 135 7.45 27.50 1.13
CA GLU A 135 8.03 28.53 0.24
C GLU A 135 9.40 28.12 -0.33
N GLU A 136 10.20 27.37 0.44
CA GLU A 136 11.51 26.86 0.02
C GLU A 136 11.45 25.87 -1.16
N LEU A 137 10.28 25.30 -1.42
CA LEU A 137 10.04 24.33 -2.49
C LEU A 137 9.34 24.96 -3.71
N ALA A 138 9.14 26.28 -3.73
CA ALA A 138 8.62 27.00 -4.88
C ALA A 138 9.54 26.85 -6.12
N GLY A 139 8.93 26.88 -7.31
CA GLY A 139 9.61 26.73 -8.59
C GLY A 139 9.84 25.29 -9.05
N LYS A 140 9.56 24.28 -8.22
CA LYS A 140 9.56 22.87 -8.62
C LYS A 140 8.36 22.54 -9.51
N GLU A 141 8.52 21.57 -10.42
CA GLU A 141 7.43 21.11 -11.28
C GLU A 141 6.44 20.25 -10.47
N PRO A 142 5.14 20.60 -10.46
CA PRO A 142 4.13 19.83 -9.74
C PRO A 142 3.74 18.55 -10.48
N LEU A 143 2.94 17.73 -9.81
CA LEU A 143 2.17 16.69 -10.51
C LEU A 143 1.10 17.36 -11.38
N LYS A 144 0.69 16.67 -12.45
CA LYS A 144 -0.44 17.09 -13.28
C LYS A 144 -1.73 16.53 -12.68
N MET A 145 -2.76 17.34 -12.61
CA MET A 145 -4.09 16.88 -12.20
C MET A 145 -4.83 16.33 -13.42
N ALA A 146 -5.71 15.35 -13.22
CA ALA A 146 -6.63 14.88 -14.22
C ALA A 146 -7.73 15.94 -14.45
N GLU A 147 -8.23 16.01 -15.68
CA GLU A 147 -9.34 16.89 -16.07
C GLU A 147 -10.68 16.13 -16.14
N GLU A 148 -10.64 14.81 -16.03
CA GLU A 148 -11.78 13.90 -16.14
C GLU A 148 -11.70 12.85 -15.03
N ALA A 149 -12.86 12.35 -14.59
CA ALA A 149 -12.96 11.29 -13.61
C ALA A 149 -12.43 9.96 -14.19
N PRO A 150 -11.85 9.09 -13.36
CA PRO A 150 -11.37 7.80 -13.84
C PRO A 150 -12.53 6.86 -14.19
N ASP A 151 -12.31 6.00 -15.18
CA ASP A 151 -13.23 4.90 -15.47
C ASP A 151 -13.12 3.79 -14.41
N LEU A 152 -14.18 2.99 -14.26
CA LEU A 152 -14.08 1.72 -13.53
C LEU A 152 -12.99 0.83 -14.17
N ASP A 153 -12.29 0.06 -13.33
CA ASP A 153 -11.16 -0.77 -13.70
C ASP A 153 -9.92 -0.01 -14.22
N ALA A 154 -9.92 1.33 -14.23
CA ALA A 154 -8.73 2.09 -14.59
C ALA A 154 -7.53 1.72 -13.68
N PRO A 155 -6.33 1.48 -14.25
CA PRO A 155 -5.15 1.16 -13.45
C PRO A 155 -4.73 2.39 -12.65
N VAL A 156 -4.26 2.17 -11.41
CA VAL A 156 -3.86 3.27 -10.51
C VAL A 156 -2.55 2.98 -9.80
N LEU A 157 -1.85 4.06 -9.46
CA LEU A 157 -0.64 4.06 -8.62
C LEU A 157 -0.91 4.95 -7.41
N ALA A 158 -0.98 4.37 -6.22
CA ALA A 158 -1.01 5.11 -4.96
C ALA A 158 0.44 5.37 -4.51
N LEU A 159 0.81 6.64 -4.38
CA LEU A 159 2.14 7.03 -3.93
C LEU A 159 2.08 7.58 -2.51
N GLY A 160 3.03 7.20 -1.66
CA GLY A 160 3.06 7.67 -0.29
C GLY A 160 4.35 7.39 0.47
N SER A 161 4.31 7.63 1.78
CA SER A 161 5.36 7.33 2.75
C SER A 161 4.85 6.43 3.89
N PRO A 162 4.27 5.25 3.57
CA PRO A 162 3.70 4.35 4.56
C PRO A 162 4.73 3.91 5.60
N LEU A 163 4.36 3.96 6.88
CA LEU A 163 5.23 3.55 8.00
C LEU A 163 6.62 4.22 8.00
N GLY A 164 6.78 5.38 7.34
CA GLY A 164 8.07 6.06 7.17
C GLY A 164 8.95 5.54 6.03
N PHE A 165 8.49 4.55 5.25
CA PHE A 165 9.10 4.16 3.98
C PHE A 165 8.79 5.20 2.91
N GLN A 166 9.66 6.19 2.77
CA GLN A 166 9.48 7.28 1.81
C GLN A 166 9.41 6.77 0.38
N ASN A 167 8.47 7.32 -0.38
CA ASN A 167 8.30 7.11 -1.82
C ASN A 167 7.89 5.68 -2.22
N THR A 168 6.99 5.04 -1.47
CA THR A 168 6.40 3.78 -1.92
C THR A 168 5.40 4.01 -3.05
N VAL A 169 5.36 3.09 -4.02
CA VAL A 169 4.35 3.00 -5.08
C VAL A 169 3.57 1.71 -4.87
N MET A 170 2.27 1.82 -4.59
CA MET A 170 1.36 0.68 -4.53
C MET A 170 0.47 0.68 -5.76
N MET A 171 0.36 -0.46 -6.44
CA MET A 171 -0.39 -0.55 -7.70
C MET A 171 -1.72 -1.26 -7.50
N GLY A 172 -2.72 -0.86 -8.28
CA GLY A 172 -4.07 -1.43 -8.23
C GLY A 172 -4.95 -0.90 -9.35
N LYS A 173 -6.27 -0.89 -9.11
CA LYS A 173 -7.27 -0.30 -10.02
C LYS A 173 -8.42 0.35 -9.27
N ILE A 174 -9.20 1.17 -9.97
CA ILE A 174 -10.52 1.62 -9.49
C ILE A 174 -11.49 0.44 -9.49
N ASN A 175 -12.16 0.20 -8.36
CA ASN A 175 -13.14 -0.88 -8.15
C ASN A 175 -14.48 -0.35 -7.58
N GLY A 176 -14.70 0.96 -7.66
CA GLY A 176 -15.94 1.62 -7.27
C GLY A 176 -15.75 3.12 -7.34
N VAL A 177 -16.78 3.82 -7.80
CA VAL A 177 -16.84 5.29 -7.83
C VAL A 177 -18.06 5.73 -7.03
N ASP A 178 -18.07 6.99 -6.58
CA ASP A 178 -19.18 7.59 -5.83
C ASP A 178 -19.60 6.75 -4.61
N GLN A 179 -18.63 6.19 -3.88
CA GLN A 179 -18.90 5.39 -2.69
C GLN A 179 -19.11 6.30 -1.47
N THR A 180 -19.98 5.86 -0.57
CA THR A 180 -20.20 6.49 0.74
C THR A 180 -19.98 5.45 1.82
N PHE A 181 -19.14 5.76 2.80
CA PHE A 181 -18.90 4.89 3.95
C PHE A 181 -18.58 5.69 5.21
N THR A 182 -18.54 5.02 6.35
CA THR A 182 -18.36 5.67 7.66
C THR A 182 -17.29 4.95 8.45
N ILE A 183 -16.25 5.70 8.83
CA ILE A 183 -15.28 5.30 9.86
C ILE A 183 -15.50 6.26 11.01
N ASP A 184 -16.29 5.85 12.00
CA ASP A 184 -16.67 6.71 13.12
C ASP A 184 -15.45 7.45 13.72
N PRO A 185 -15.50 8.79 13.85
CA PRO A 185 -16.65 9.69 13.64
C PRO A 185 -16.79 10.29 12.22
N PHE A 186 -15.97 9.87 11.25
CA PHE A 186 -15.90 10.45 9.91
C PHE A 186 -16.85 9.76 8.93
N VAL A 187 -17.53 10.58 8.12
CA VAL A 187 -18.31 10.12 6.97
C VAL A 187 -17.54 10.54 5.74
N TYR A 188 -17.19 9.55 4.91
CA TYR A 188 -16.59 9.78 3.61
C TYR A 188 -17.70 9.64 2.59
N ASP A 189 -17.92 10.71 1.82
CA ASP A 189 -18.90 10.76 0.75
C ASP A 189 -18.19 11.01 -0.57
N ASN A 190 -18.76 10.52 -1.66
CA ASN A 190 -18.23 10.64 -3.02
C ASN A 190 -16.75 10.20 -3.17
N VAL A 191 -16.36 9.08 -2.58
CA VAL A 191 -15.00 8.55 -2.70
C VAL A 191 -14.88 7.43 -3.72
N ASP A 192 -13.72 7.33 -4.35
CA ASP A 192 -13.36 6.22 -5.22
C ASP A 192 -12.75 5.09 -4.39
N ARG A 193 -13.22 3.86 -4.63
CA ARG A 193 -12.68 2.65 -4.01
C ARG A 193 -11.61 2.03 -4.91
N ILE A 194 -10.48 1.68 -4.32
CA ILE A 194 -9.30 1.16 -5.03
C ILE A 194 -8.87 -0.21 -4.50
N THR A 195 -8.24 -0.99 -5.37
CA THR A 195 -7.60 -2.27 -4.98
C THR A 195 -6.14 -2.12 -4.62
N ALA A 196 -5.55 -0.93 -4.78
CA ALA A 196 -4.18 -0.71 -4.38
C ALA A 196 -4.11 -0.87 -2.85
N PRO A 197 -3.23 -1.74 -2.33
CA PRO A 197 -3.06 -1.89 -0.90
C PRO A 197 -2.55 -0.57 -0.33
N ILE A 198 -3.25 -0.03 0.65
CA ILE A 198 -2.86 1.18 1.37
C ILE A 198 -2.72 0.85 2.84
N SER A 199 -2.00 1.70 3.56
CA SER A 199 -1.67 1.53 4.97
C SER A 199 -1.39 2.91 5.58
N PRO A 200 -1.36 3.05 6.92
CA PRO A 200 -1.01 4.30 7.57
C PRO A 200 0.27 4.93 7.01
N GLY A 201 0.18 6.21 6.64
CA GLY A 201 1.23 6.97 5.97
C GLY A 201 1.04 7.16 4.46
N ASN A 202 0.15 6.42 3.79
CA ASN A 202 -0.29 6.75 2.43
C ASN A 202 -1.33 7.90 2.41
N SER A 203 -2.05 8.12 3.51
CA SER A 203 -3.05 9.18 3.63
C SER A 203 -2.48 10.55 3.26
N GLY A 204 -3.11 11.23 2.32
CA GLY A 204 -2.73 12.51 1.74
C GLY A 204 -1.83 12.40 0.51
N GLY A 205 -1.37 11.20 0.17
CA GLY A 205 -0.59 10.91 -1.03
C GLY A 205 -1.47 10.92 -2.30
N PRO A 206 -0.86 11.11 -3.49
CA PRO A 206 -1.63 11.14 -4.72
C PRO A 206 -1.96 9.72 -5.20
N LEU A 207 -3.18 9.57 -5.69
CA LEU A 207 -3.57 8.46 -6.55
C LEU A 207 -3.40 8.90 -8.01
N LEU A 208 -2.49 8.26 -8.74
CA LEU A 208 -2.23 8.55 -10.15
C LEU A 208 -2.94 7.54 -11.05
N HIS A 209 -3.43 7.99 -12.20
CA HIS A 209 -3.83 7.10 -13.27
C HIS A 209 -2.60 6.38 -13.85
N GLY A 210 -2.65 5.06 -13.99
CA GLY A 210 -1.49 4.22 -14.36
C GLY A 210 -0.89 4.53 -15.74
N GLU A 211 -1.71 5.01 -16.68
CA GLU A 211 -1.24 5.38 -18.02
C GLU A 211 -0.76 6.82 -18.12
N SER A 212 -1.59 7.81 -17.74
CA SER A 212 -1.29 9.23 -17.92
C SER A 212 -0.40 9.81 -16.83
N LEU A 213 -0.31 9.15 -15.67
CA LEU A 213 0.35 9.62 -14.45
C LEU A 213 -0.21 10.95 -13.92
N ASN A 214 -1.41 11.34 -14.37
CA ASN A 214 -2.13 12.46 -13.78
C ASN A 214 -2.75 12.03 -12.45
N VAL A 215 -2.77 12.93 -11.48
CA VAL A 215 -3.46 12.76 -10.20
C VAL A 215 -4.96 12.70 -10.47
N ILE A 216 -5.58 11.59 -10.13
CA ILE A 216 -7.04 11.40 -10.21
C ILE A 216 -7.68 11.51 -8.82
N GLY A 217 -6.91 11.37 -7.75
CA GLY A 217 -7.42 11.51 -6.39
C GLY A 217 -6.34 11.58 -5.32
N ILE A 218 -6.79 11.59 -4.07
CA ILE A 218 -5.99 11.68 -2.84
C ILE A 218 -6.30 10.45 -2.00
N THR A 219 -5.31 9.58 -1.77
CA THR A 219 -5.49 8.40 -0.91
C THR A 219 -5.84 8.87 0.51
N SER A 220 -6.95 8.39 1.07
CA SER A 220 -7.49 8.92 2.33
C SER A 220 -7.57 7.90 3.44
N ALA A 221 -8.23 6.79 3.17
CA ALA A 221 -8.65 5.86 4.21
C ALA A 221 -8.72 4.43 3.69
N GLU A 222 -8.44 3.49 4.58
CA GLU A 222 -8.61 2.05 4.36
C GLU A 222 -9.81 1.58 5.17
N GLU A 223 -10.65 0.74 4.57
CA GLU A 223 -11.73 0.07 5.30
C GLU A 223 -11.20 -1.24 5.93
N PRO A 224 -11.10 -1.32 7.28
CA PRO A 224 -10.41 -2.43 7.94
C PRO A 224 -11.06 -3.80 7.78
N GLN A 225 -12.33 -3.86 7.36
CA GLN A 225 -13.07 -5.12 7.22
C GLN A 225 -12.79 -5.83 5.90
N GLU A 226 -12.61 -5.05 4.82
CA GLU A 226 -12.45 -5.57 3.46
C GLU A 226 -11.03 -5.35 2.93
N GLY A 227 -10.18 -4.58 3.64
CA GLY A 227 -8.82 -4.25 3.20
C GLY A 227 -8.80 -3.40 1.92
N LEU A 228 -9.89 -2.68 1.65
CA LEU A 228 -10.06 -1.86 0.46
C LEU A 228 -9.65 -0.42 0.75
N GLY A 229 -8.91 0.18 -0.18
CA GLY A 229 -8.52 1.58 -0.10
C GLY A 229 -9.59 2.52 -0.65
N TYR A 230 -9.61 3.74 -0.16
CA TYR A 230 -10.47 4.81 -0.64
C TYR A 230 -9.67 6.08 -0.93
N SER A 231 -10.08 6.77 -1.99
CA SER A 231 -9.45 7.98 -2.51
C SER A 231 -10.50 9.07 -2.71
N ILE A 232 -10.18 10.30 -2.31
CA ILE A 232 -11.00 11.49 -2.60
C ILE A 232 -10.72 11.92 -4.04
N PRO A 233 -11.73 12.06 -4.91
CA PRO A 233 -11.53 12.51 -6.29
C PRO A 233 -10.92 13.91 -6.34
N ILE A 234 -9.89 14.09 -7.17
CA ILE A 234 -9.19 15.38 -7.25
C ILE A 234 -10.13 16.50 -7.75
N LEU A 235 -11.08 16.14 -8.61
CA LEU A 235 -11.98 17.09 -9.25
C LEU A 235 -12.94 17.76 -8.26
N ASP A 236 -13.24 17.11 -7.14
CA ASP A 236 -14.18 17.63 -6.13
C ASP A 236 -13.58 18.75 -5.29
N ILE A 237 -12.24 18.76 -5.14
CA ILE A 237 -11.54 19.61 -4.19
C ILE A 237 -10.79 20.78 -4.85
N VAL A 238 -10.63 20.78 -6.18
CA VAL A 238 -9.80 21.76 -6.91
C VAL A 238 -10.23 23.21 -6.62
N ASP A 239 -11.53 23.50 -6.66
CA ASP A 239 -12.05 24.85 -6.42
C ASP A 239 -11.71 25.35 -5.01
N GLN A 240 -11.84 24.47 -4.00
CA GLN A 240 -11.53 24.80 -2.62
C GLN A 240 -10.02 24.99 -2.39
N VAL A 241 -9.20 24.13 -3.01
CA VAL A 241 -7.73 24.24 -2.94
C VAL A 241 -7.26 25.56 -3.56
N GLU A 242 -7.74 25.93 -4.74
CA GLU A 242 -7.37 27.19 -5.39
C GLU A 242 -7.85 28.40 -4.59
N GLU A 243 -9.03 28.36 -3.97
CA GLU A 243 -9.50 29.43 -3.08
C GLU A 243 -8.52 29.67 -1.93
N TRP A 244 -8.04 28.62 -1.24
CA TRP A 244 -7.08 28.78 -0.15
C TRP A 244 -5.69 29.19 -0.63
N ILE A 245 -5.29 28.78 -1.83
CA ILE A 245 -4.00 29.20 -2.42
C ILE A 245 -4.01 30.71 -2.67
N GLU A 246 -5.11 31.25 -3.20
CA GLU A 246 -5.31 32.68 -3.43
C GLU A 246 -5.55 33.45 -2.13
N LYS A 247 -6.36 32.91 -1.23
CA LYS A 247 -6.76 33.51 0.03
C LYS A 247 -6.62 32.51 1.19
N PRO A 248 -5.39 32.38 1.73
CA PRO A 248 -5.14 31.54 2.89
C PRO A 248 -6.07 31.86 4.07
N LEU A 249 -6.44 30.83 4.82
CA LEU A 249 -7.17 31.01 6.07
C LEU A 249 -6.34 31.86 7.05
N GLU A 250 -6.96 32.89 7.63
CA GLU A 250 -6.32 33.74 8.64
C GLU A 250 -6.15 33.00 9.97
N THR A 251 -7.11 32.12 10.29
CA THR A 251 -7.14 31.30 11.50
C THR A 251 -7.54 29.89 11.13
N LEU A 252 -6.78 28.90 11.60
CA LEU A 252 -7.12 27.50 11.39
C LEU A 252 -8.22 27.08 12.37
N PRO A 253 -9.25 26.35 11.91
CA PRO A 253 -10.20 25.72 12.82
C PRO A 253 -9.48 24.71 13.72
N SER A 254 -9.96 24.56 14.95
CA SER A 254 -9.57 23.46 15.81
C SER A 254 -10.63 22.37 15.70
N PHE A 255 -10.17 21.13 15.71
CA PHE A 255 -10.99 19.95 15.53
C PHE A 255 -10.93 19.09 16.80
N PRO A 256 -11.90 19.26 17.74
CA PRO A 256 -11.89 18.59 19.05
C PRO A 256 -11.87 17.06 18.97
N GLN A 257 -12.42 16.49 17.91
CA GLN A 257 -12.41 15.06 17.62
C GLN A 257 -11.00 14.52 17.39
N TYR A 258 -10.11 15.32 16.78
CA TYR A 258 -8.68 15.02 16.70
C TYR A 258 -7.91 15.48 17.95
N ALA A 259 -8.51 16.29 18.84
CA ALA A 259 -7.87 16.76 20.07
C ALA A 259 -7.77 15.68 21.16
N LYS A 260 -8.55 14.59 21.05
CA LYS A 260 -8.43 13.38 21.87
C LYS A 260 -7.39 12.38 21.35
N GLN A 261 -6.64 12.72 20.30
CA GLN A 261 -5.44 11.98 19.93
C GLN A 261 -4.18 12.50 20.66
N PRO A 262 -4.08 12.31 21.99
CA PRO A 262 -2.76 12.12 22.56
C PRO A 262 -2.73 10.87 23.46
N GLU A 263 -2.13 9.78 22.97
CA GLU A 263 -1.27 8.88 23.75
C GLU A 263 -0.59 7.80 22.88
N ASP A 264 -1.15 7.47 21.72
CA ASP A 264 -0.50 6.58 20.76
C ASP A 264 -0.06 7.39 19.55
N LEU A 265 1.19 7.89 19.58
CA LEU A 265 1.93 8.00 18.33
C LEU A 265 1.75 6.66 17.63
N TYR A 266 1.16 6.63 16.43
CA TYR A 266 1.14 5.39 15.65
C TYR A 266 2.59 5.09 15.26
N VAL A 267 3.27 4.37 16.14
CA VAL A 267 4.56 3.75 15.90
C VAL A 267 4.22 2.35 15.46
N PRO A 268 4.38 2.03 14.16
CA PRO A 268 4.09 0.70 13.70
C PRO A 268 4.95 -0.31 14.45
N SER A 269 4.32 -1.41 14.84
CA SER A 269 5.02 -2.55 15.41
C SER A 269 6.00 -3.12 14.38
N ALA A 270 7.05 -3.81 14.84
CA ALA A 270 7.98 -4.47 13.93
C ALA A 270 7.25 -5.49 13.03
N GLU A 271 6.16 -6.08 13.53
CA GLU A 271 5.26 -6.95 12.78
C GLU A 271 4.53 -6.23 11.65
N GLU A 272 3.96 -5.04 11.90
CA GLU A 272 3.29 -4.23 10.88
C GLU A 272 4.27 -3.76 9.80
N GLU A 273 5.45 -3.28 10.20
CA GLU A 273 6.48 -2.87 9.24
C GLU A 273 6.98 -4.05 8.38
N ALA A 274 7.13 -5.24 8.99
CA ALA A 274 7.55 -6.44 8.28
C ALA A 274 6.46 -6.96 7.33
N LEU A 275 5.20 -6.92 7.77
CA LEU A 275 4.05 -7.28 6.95
C LEU A 275 3.97 -6.36 5.72
N TYR A 276 4.04 -5.05 5.94
CA TYR A 276 4.04 -4.05 4.89
C TYR A 276 5.17 -4.29 3.86
N LEU A 277 6.38 -4.57 4.32
CA LEU A 277 7.51 -4.85 3.43
C LEU A 277 7.25 -6.09 2.56
N VAL A 278 6.59 -7.12 3.09
CA VAL A 278 6.26 -8.35 2.36
C VAL A 278 5.13 -8.11 1.35
N GLU A 279 4.09 -7.37 1.74
CA GLU A 279 3.02 -6.97 0.83
C GLU A 279 3.56 -6.12 -0.30
N TYR A 280 4.42 -5.14 0.01
CA TYR A 280 5.03 -4.30 -1.01
C TYR A 280 5.96 -5.11 -1.94
N PHE A 281 6.70 -6.08 -1.40
CA PHE A 281 7.50 -7.00 -2.21
C PHE A 281 6.65 -7.81 -3.19
N TYR A 282 5.55 -8.42 -2.73
CA TYR A 282 4.69 -9.21 -3.61
C TYR A 282 3.85 -8.37 -4.56
N ASN A 283 3.40 -7.18 -4.15
CA ASN A 283 2.76 -6.22 -5.05
C ASN A 283 3.75 -5.82 -6.16
N SER A 284 5.01 -5.52 -5.81
CA SER A 284 6.05 -5.24 -6.81
C SER A 284 6.23 -6.41 -7.79
N LEU A 285 6.21 -7.67 -7.31
CA LEU A 285 6.30 -8.85 -8.17
C LEU A 285 5.07 -9.05 -9.05
N GLN A 286 3.87 -8.91 -8.49
CA GLN A 286 2.59 -9.05 -9.19
C GLN A 286 2.49 -8.07 -10.38
N PHE A 287 3.04 -6.86 -10.21
CA PHE A 287 3.06 -5.83 -11.24
C PHE A 287 4.35 -5.81 -12.07
N GLY A 288 5.25 -6.79 -11.90
CA GLY A 288 6.47 -6.94 -12.72
C GLY A 288 7.60 -5.97 -12.39
N ASP A 289 7.52 -5.20 -11.30
CA ASP A 289 8.61 -4.34 -10.82
C ASP A 289 9.65 -5.13 -10.01
N TYR A 290 10.40 -5.96 -10.73
CA TYR A 290 11.47 -6.76 -10.15
C TYR A 290 12.62 -5.90 -9.59
N VAL A 291 12.80 -4.67 -10.05
CA VAL A 291 13.87 -3.78 -9.57
C VAL A 291 13.56 -3.34 -8.14
N THR A 292 12.34 -2.87 -7.91
CA THR A 292 11.86 -2.47 -6.59
C THR A 292 11.83 -3.67 -5.65
N ALA A 293 11.26 -4.81 -6.07
CA ALA A 293 11.27 -6.04 -5.28
C ALA A 293 12.71 -6.48 -4.90
N TYR A 294 13.64 -6.45 -5.85
CA TYR A 294 15.05 -6.80 -5.59
C TYR A 294 15.74 -5.80 -4.64
N SER A 295 15.38 -4.52 -4.69
CA SER A 295 15.94 -3.48 -3.81
C SER A 295 15.63 -3.75 -2.32
N MET A 296 14.50 -4.41 -2.03
CA MET A 296 14.08 -4.80 -0.67
C MET A 296 14.88 -5.96 -0.10
N MET A 297 15.59 -6.73 -0.94
CA MET A 297 16.43 -7.84 -0.50
C MET A 297 17.67 -7.33 0.25
N GLY A 298 18.05 -8.01 1.33
CA GLY A 298 19.24 -7.71 2.12
C GLY A 298 20.55 -8.04 1.39
N SER A 299 21.67 -7.48 1.85
CA SER A 299 22.97 -7.65 1.18
C SER A 299 23.46 -9.10 1.13
N GLU A 300 23.21 -9.91 2.17
CA GLU A 300 23.60 -11.33 2.17
C GLU A 300 22.92 -12.11 1.04
N TYR A 301 21.60 -11.94 0.84
CA TYR A 301 20.88 -12.55 -0.29
C TYR A 301 21.48 -12.11 -1.63
N LYS A 302 21.77 -10.80 -1.77
CA LYS A 302 22.31 -10.21 -3.01
C LYS A 302 23.73 -10.66 -3.36
N LYS A 303 24.52 -11.16 -2.39
CA LYS A 303 25.85 -11.74 -2.65
C LYS A 303 25.76 -13.04 -3.43
N GLU A 304 24.74 -13.84 -3.15
CA GLU A 304 24.56 -15.17 -3.76
C GLU A 304 23.61 -15.11 -4.97
N ASN A 305 22.69 -14.15 -5.00
CA ASN A 305 21.64 -14.02 -6.01
C ASN A 305 21.69 -12.63 -6.66
N HIS A 306 22.36 -12.54 -7.81
CA HIS A 306 22.33 -11.34 -8.64
C HIS A 306 20.92 -11.07 -9.21
N TYR A 307 20.66 -9.84 -9.63
CA TYR A 307 19.36 -9.40 -10.14
C TYR A 307 18.77 -10.33 -11.21
N GLU A 308 19.59 -10.79 -12.17
CA GLU A 308 19.14 -11.70 -13.23
C GLU A 308 18.66 -13.05 -12.68
N ALA A 309 19.36 -13.59 -11.66
CA ALA A 309 18.98 -14.83 -11.00
C ALA A 309 17.68 -14.66 -10.19
N PHE A 310 17.53 -13.54 -9.48
CA PHE A 310 16.31 -13.19 -8.77
C PHE A 310 15.11 -13.08 -9.72
N ARG A 311 15.24 -12.30 -10.80
CA ARG A 311 14.19 -12.15 -11.82
C ARG A 311 13.83 -13.49 -12.46
N GLY A 312 14.83 -14.35 -12.69
CA GLY A 312 14.64 -15.68 -13.25
C GLY A 312 13.72 -16.59 -12.42
N LEU A 313 13.55 -16.34 -11.11
CA LEU A 313 12.64 -17.10 -10.26
C LEU A 313 11.17 -16.97 -10.67
N PHE A 314 10.82 -15.89 -11.38
CA PHE A 314 9.45 -15.55 -11.77
C PHE A 314 9.26 -15.61 -13.29
N HIS A 315 10.23 -16.16 -14.03
CA HIS A 315 10.21 -16.16 -15.50
C HIS A 315 8.99 -16.90 -16.08
N ASP A 316 8.62 -18.02 -15.46
CA ASP A 316 7.49 -18.85 -15.90
C ASP A 316 6.17 -18.49 -15.18
N THR A 317 6.17 -17.44 -14.34
CA THR A 317 4.99 -17.00 -13.59
C THR A 317 4.18 -16.01 -14.43
N ALA A 318 2.99 -16.41 -14.86
CA ALA A 318 2.04 -15.57 -15.60
C ALA A 318 1.27 -14.61 -14.68
N ALA A 319 0.86 -15.09 -13.50
CA ALA A 319 0.20 -14.27 -12.49
C ALA A 319 0.65 -14.67 -11.08
N LEU A 320 0.61 -13.73 -10.15
CA LEU A 320 0.93 -13.93 -8.74
C LEU A 320 -0.02 -13.11 -7.88
N SER A 321 -0.57 -13.72 -6.83
CA SER A 321 -1.37 -13.04 -5.81
C SER A 321 -0.97 -13.48 -4.41
N LEU A 322 -0.95 -12.51 -3.49
CA LEU A 322 -0.73 -12.76 -2.07
C LEU A 322 -2.10 -13.01 -1.41
N GLU A 323 -2.31 -14.23 -0.92
CA GLU A 323 -3.61 -14.67 -0.39
C GLU A 323 -3.75 -14.47 1.11
N ALA A 324 -2.66 -14.71 1.85
CA ALA A 324 -2.66 -14.58 3.30
C ALA A 324 -1.27 -14.35 3.85
N THR A 325 -1.21 -13.61 4.94
CA THR A 325 0.01 -13.37 5.70
C THR A 325 -0.20 -13.67 7.17
N GLU A 326 0.81 -14.27 7.80
CA GLU A 326 0.88 -14.43 9.25
C GLU A 326 2.26 -14.00 9.73
N THR A 327 2.31 -13.16 10.77
CA THR A 327 3.57 -12.71 11.38
C THR A 327 3.88 -13.51 12.63
N LEU A 328 5.15 -13.87 12.81
CA LEU A 328 5.68 -14.45 14.03
C LEU A 328 6.99 -13.74 14.40
N VAL A 329 7.05 -13.14 15.59
CA VAL A 329 8.32 -12.60 16.10
C VAL A 329 9.22 -13.73 16.56
N VAL A 330 10.42 -13.81 15.97
CA VAL A 330 11.44 -14.81 16.30
C VAL A 330 12.73 -14.08 16.70
N LYS A 331 12.91 -13.88 18.01
CA LYS A 331 14.00 -13.04 18.59
C LYS A 331 13.85 -11.57 18.19
N GLU A 332 14.88 -10.96 17.61
CA GLU A 332 14.93 -9.56 17.12
C GLU A 332 14.58 -9.46 15.62
N LYS A 333 13.99 -10.51 15.05
CA LYS A 333 13.56 -10.58 13.65
C LYS A 333 12.09 -10.96 13.59
N VAL A 334 11.44 -10.58 12.50
CA VAL A 334 10.05 -10.97 12.22
C VAL A 334 10.06 -11.98 11.09
N GLU A 335 9.46 -13.14 11.31
CA GLU A 335 9.16 -14.10 10.26
C GLU A 335 7.74 -13.83 9.77
N VAL A 336 7.58 -13.56 8.48
CA VAL A 336 6.28 -13.47 7.81
C VAL A 336 6.08 -14.75 7.01
N LYS A 337 5.00 -15.46 7.28
CA LYS A 337 4.53 -16.53 6.42
C LYS A 337 3.60 -15.93 5.39
N ALA A 338 3.87 -16.17 4.12
CA ALA A 338 3.04 -15.71 3.01
C ALA A 338 2.50 -16.91 2.25
N VAL A 339 1.19 -16.95 2.04
CA VAL A 339 0.52 -17.87 1.12
C VAL A 339 0.34 -17.13 -0.19
N VAL A 340 0.92 -17.68 -1.25
CA VAL A 340 0.97 -17.04 -2.56
C VAL A 340 0.41 -18.00 -3.58
N GLU A 341 -0.61 -17.56 -4.31
CA GLU A 341 -1.07 -18.26 -5.50
C GLU A 341 -0.31 -17.73 -6.72
N THR A 342 0.08 -18.65 -7.58
CA THR A 342 0.79 -18.36 -8.82
C THR A 342 0.11 -19.11 -9.95
N GLU A 343 -0.01 -18.47 -11.10
CA GLU A 343 -0.32 -19.15 -12.35
C GLU A 343 0.99 -19.33 -13.11
N GLU A 344 1.48 -20.56 -13.22
CA GLU A 344 2.74 -20.86 -13.90
C GLU A 344 2.50 -21.46 -15.30
N ILE A 345 3.26 -21.03 -16.29
CA ILE A 345 3.20 -21.58 -17.64
C ILE A 345 4.02 -22.87 -17.71
N THR A 346 3.33 -24.01 -17.64
CA THR A 346 3.95 -25.32 -17.80
C THR A 346 3.54 -25.92 -19.15
N GLU A 347 4.50 -26.25 -20.00
CA GLU A 347 4.25 -26.79 -21.36
C GLU A 347 3.28 -25.93 -22.19
N GLY A 348 3.33 -24.60 -22.00
CA GLY A 348 2.47 -23.64 -22.72
C GLY A 348 1.04 -23.55 -22.20
N LYS A 349 0.75 -24.07 -21.00
CA LYS A 349 -0.56 -23.95 -20.35
C LYS A 349 -0.43 -23.33 -18.96
N PRO A 350 -1.39 -22.48 -18.55
CA PRO A 350 -1.45 -21.98 -17.18
C PRO A 350 -1.80 -23.11 -16.21
N VAL A 351 -1.05 -23.19 -15.11
CA VAL A 351 -1.28 -24.11 -14.01
C VAL A 351 -1.21 -23.33 -12.70
N ASN A 352 -2.32 -23.30 -11.97
CA ASN A 352 -2.35 -22.67 -10.65
C ASN A 352 -1.60 -23.53 -9.64
N GLN A 353 -0.72 -22.88 -8.88
CA GLN A 353 0.01 -23.48 -7.77
C GLN A 353 -0.01 -22.52 -6.59
N THR A 354 -0.21 -23.09 -5.40
CA THR A 354 -0.14 -22.35 -4.15
C THR A 354 1.14 -22.70 -3.43
N TYR A 355 1.86 -21.68 -2.96
CA TYR A 355 3.11 -21.83 -2.23
C TYR A 355 3.00 -21.17 -0.87
N THR A 356 3.72 -21.74 0.11
CA THR A 356 3.89 -21.13 1.41
C THR A 356 5.35 -20.72 1.59
N TYR A 357 5.56 -19.41 1.63
CA TYR A 357 6.87 -18.82 1.86
C TYR A 357 7.06 -18.48 3.33
N ARG A 358 8.29 -18.67 3.81
CA ARG A 358 8.76 -18.07 5.06
C ARG A 358 9.75 -16.99 4.71
N ILE A 359 9.46 -15.78 5.16
CA ILE A 359 10.21 -14.59 4.81
C ILE A 359 10.74 -13.98 6.10
N LEU A 360 12.06 -13.94 6.22
CA LEU A 360 12.72 -13.43 7.41
C LEU A 360 13.05 -11.95 7.20
N ILE A 361 12.45 -11.08 7.99
CA ILE A 361 12.66 -9.63 7.94
C ILE A 361 13.62 -9.20 9.06
N GLY A 362 14.51 -8.26 8.75
CA GLY A 362 15.34 -7.61 9.75
C GLY A 362 15.98 -6.33 9.24
N GLN A 363 16.56 -5.53 10.14
CA GLN A 363 17.20 -4.27 9.77
C GLN A 363 18.58 -4.45 9.12
N GLU A 364 18.91 -3.53 8.21
CA GLU A 364 20.21 -3.33 7.56
C GLU A 364 20.40 -1.84 7.34
N ASP A 365 21.49 -1.26 7.84
CA ASP A 365 21.81 0.17 7.63
C ASP A 365 20.64 1.13 7.96
N GLY A 366 19.83 0.79 8.97
CA GLY A 366 18.66 1.56 9.39
C GLY A 366 17.40 1.37 8.55
N GLN A 367 17.38 0.44 7.60
CA GLN A 367 16.21 0.08 6.80
C GLN A 367 15.81 -1.38 7.01
N LEU A 368 14.52 -1.70 6.94
CA LEU A 368 14.09 -3.09 6.90
C LEU A 368 14.40 -3.72 5.54
N LYS A 369 14.84 -4.98 5.58
CA LYS A 369 15.19 -5.78 4.41
C LYS A 369 14.69 -7.22 4.57
N ILE A 370 14.36 -7.85 3.43
CA ILE A 370 14.13 -9.29 3.34
C ILE A 370 15.49 -9.98 3.43
N LYS A 371 15.75 -10.62 4.57
CA LYS A 371 17.03 -11.29 4.87
C LYS A 371 17.10 -12.69 4.30
N ASP A 372 15.96 -13.37 4.25
CA ASP A 372 15.84 -14.72 3.74
C ASP A 372 14.42 -14.94 3.19
N PHE A 373 14.32 -15.78 2.16
CA PHE A 373 13.08 -16.05 1.43
C PHE A 373 13.07 -17.52 1.02
N ILE A 374 12.33 -18.34 1.76
CA ILE A 374 12.35 -19.80 1.60
C ILE A 374 10.95 -20.29 1.22
N ARG A 375 10.86 -20.96 0.07
CA ARG A 375 9.68 -21.73 -0.36
C ARG A 375 9.66 -23.07 0.38
N ASN A 376 8.56 -23.39 1.07
CA ASN A 376 8.36 -24.71 1.70
C ASN A 376 7.67 -25.70 0.77
#